data_AF-A0A967LX21-F1
#
_entry.id   AF-A0A967LX21-F1
#
_cell.length_a   1.000
_cell.length_b   1.000
_cell.length_c   1.000
_cell.angle_alpha   90.00
_cell.angle_beta   90.00
_cell.angle_gamma   90.00
#
_symmetry.space_group_name_H-M   'P 1'
#
loop_
_entity.id
_entity.type
_entity.pdbx_description
1 polymer ?
#
loop_
_entity_poly.entity_id
_entity_poly.type
_entity_poly.pdbx_seq_one_letter_code
_entity_poly.pdbx_strand_id
1 'polypeptide(L)'
;MPENETAFAHRKTPFVLNIHTRWRNGSDDRRCLGWARDFHSSTQEFAQGVYVNFISDMGEDRAKEAYTVEVWNRLVEVKNKWDPNNLFRMNQNIKPTP
;
A
#
# COMPACT_ATOMS: atom_id res chain seq x y z
N MET A 1 -4.66 -19.31 -9.47
CA MET A 1 -4.49 -19.21 -8.01
C MET A 1 -5.61 -18.35 -7.45
N PRO A 2 -6.48 -18.89 -6.59
CA PRO A 2 -7.37 -18.13 -5.73
C PRO A 2 -6.69 -16.95 -5.01
N GLU A 3 -7.44 -15.90 -4.70
CA GLU A 3 -6.92 -14.65 -4.12
C GLU A 3 -6.41 -14.81 -2.68
N ASN A 4 -6.88 -15.82 -1.94
CA ASN A 4 -6.57 -16.04 -0.53
C ASN A 4 -5.47 -17.11 -0.27
N GLU A 5 -4.91 -17.72 -1.32
CA GLU A 5 -3.81 -18.68 -1.16
C GLU A 5 -2.49 -18.03 -0.72
N THR A 6 -2.34 -16.73 -0.97
CA THR A 6 -1.12 -15.96 -0.68
C THR A 6 -1.47 -14.60 -0.09
N ALA A 7 -0.47 -13.90 0.46
CA ALA A 7 -0.64 -12.52 0.93
C ALA A 7 -0.88 -11.50 -0.21
N PHE A 8 -0.74 -11.89 -1.48
CA PHE A 8 -1.02 -11.02 -2.62
C PHE A 8 -2.48 -11.16 -3.08
N ALA A 9 -3.29 -10.13 -2.81
CA ALA A 9 -4.74 -10.15 -2.96
C ALA A 9 -5.25 -9.82 -4.38
N HIS A 10 -4.65 -8.87 -5.09
CA HIS A 10 -5.20 -8.31 -6.34
C HIS A 10 -4.81 -9.08 -7.61
N ARG A 11 -5.07 -10.40 -7.65
CA ARG A 11 -4.67 -11.27 -8.79
C ARG A 11 -5.52 -11.13 -10.05
N LYS A 12 -6.73 -10.58 -9.93
CA LYS A 12 -7.69 -10.42 -11.05
C LYS A 12 -7.67 -9.04 -11.68
N THR A 13 -6.87 -8.10 -11.17
CA THR A 13 -6.71 -6.77 -11.75
C THR A 13 -5.58 -6.80 -12.79
N PRO A 14 -5.89 -6.69 -14.10
CA PRO A 14 -4.90 -6.94 -15.15
C PRO A 14 -3.97 -5.75 -15.42
N PHE A 15 -4.33 -4.56 -14.93
CA PHE A 15 -3.57 -3.33 -15.15
C PHE A 15 -3.08 -2.76 -13.83
N VAL A 16 -1.89 -2.16 -13.87
CA VAL A 16 -1.33 -1.39 -12.77
C VAL A 16 -0.92 -0.03 -13.30
N LEU A 17 -1.53 1.02 -12.76
CA LEU A 17 -1.10 2.40 -13.00
C LEU A 17 -0.04 2.77 -11.97
N ASN A 18 1.13 3.18 -12.43
CA ASN A 18 2.21 3.63 -11.55
C ASN A 18 2.63 5.05 -11.95
N ILE A 19 2.50 6.00 -11.02
CA ILE A 19 2.74 7.43 -11.25
C ILE A 19 4.13 7.78 -10.72
N HIS A 20 5.10 7.91 -11.61
CA HIS A 20 6.48 8.23 -11.27
C HIS A 20 6.80 9.68 -11.61
N THR A 21 7.01 10.51 -10.59
CA THR A 21 7.60 11.84 -10.76
C THR A 21 9.07 11.83 -10.36
N ARG A 22 9.91 12.51 -11.15
CA ARG A 22 11.32 12.71 -10.87
C ARG A 22 11.72 14.13 -11.25
N TRP A 23 12.51 14.77 -10.40
CA TRP A 23 13.05 16.10 -10.63
C TRP A 23 14.44 16.22 -9.99
N ARG A 24 15.19 17.25 -10.37
CA ARG A 24 16.59 17.43 -9.94
C ARG A 24 16.75 18.46 -8.83
N ASN A 25 15.97 19.53 -8.88
CA ASN A 25 16.13 20.66 -7.97
C ASN A 25 15.07 20.59 -6.86
N GLY A 26 15.47 20.68 -5.58
CA GLY A 26 14.51 20.67 -4.47
C GLY A 26 13.47 21.80 -4.53
N SER A 27 13.74 22.88 -5.26
CA SER A 27 12.76 23.94 -5.52
C SER A 27 11.53 23.47 -6.31
N ASP A 28 11.63 22.34 -7.02
CA ASP A 28 10.55 21.77 -7.81
C ASP A 28 9.60 20.86 -7.01
N ASP A 29 9.93 20.55 -5.74
CA ASP A 29 9.18 19.61 -4.89
C ASP A 29 7.68 19.86 -4.92
N ARG A 30 7.24 21.09 -4.61
CA ARG A 30 5.80 21.42 -4.56
C ARG A 30 5.10 21.20 -5.90
N ARG A 31 5.75 21.58 -7.00
CA ARG A 31 5.17 21.47 -8.34
C ARG A 31 5.05 20.00 -8.76
N CYS A 32 6.10 19.22 -8.55
CA CYS A 32 6.13 17.82 -8.95
C CYS A 32 5.25 16.94 -8.05
N LEU A 33 5.24 17.18 -6.73
CA LEU A 33 4.33 16.51 -5.80
C LEU A 33 2.86 16.87 -6.06
N GLY A 34 2.59 18.15 -6.37
CA GLY A 34 1.24 18.62 -6.73
C GLY A 34 0.70 17.86 -7.95
N TRP A 35 1.46 17.85 -9.06
CA TRP A 35 1.06 17.11 -10.26
C TRP A 35 0.77 15.63 -9.99
N ALA A 36 1.63 14.96 -9.22
CA ALA A 36 1.45 13.53 -8.92
C ALA A 36 0.16 13.27 -8.12
N ARG A 37 -0.15 14.13 -7.15
CA ARG A 37 -1.34 14.04 -6.31
C ARG A 37 -2.61 14.36 -7.10
N ASP A 38 -2.57 15.37 -7.95
CA ASP A 38 -3.70 15.76 -8.79
C ASP A 38 -4.02 14.66 -9.81
N PHE A 39 -2.99 14.12 -10.48
CA PHE A 39 -3.16 13.03 -11.44
C PHE A 39 -3.68 11.75 -10.76
N HIS A 40 -3.14 11.40 -9.58
CA HIS A 40 -3.67 10.30 -8.77
C HIS A 40 -5.15 10.52 -8.42
N SER A 41 -5.52 11.70 -7.94
CA SER A 41 -6.90 12.03 -7.60
C SER A 41 -7.84 11.90 -8.81
N SER A 42 -7.40 12.35 -9.99
CA SER A 42 -8.19 12.27 -11.23
C SER A 42 -8.39 10.84 -11.77
N THR A 43 -7.62 9.87 -11.27
CA THR A 43 -7.67 8.47 -11.74
C THR A 43 -8.24 7.51 -10.68
N GLN A 44 -8.57 8.02 -9.49
CA GLN A 44 -9.08 7.21 -8.37
C GLN A 44 -10.35 6.42 -8.70
N GLU A 45 -11.27 6.98 -9.50
CA GLU A 45 -12.54 6.32 -9.85
C GLU A 45 -12.36 5.03 -10.64
N PHE A 46 -11.23 4.87 -11.33
CA PHE A 46 -10.91 3.69 -12.12
C PHE A 46 -10.12 2.64 -11.33
N ALA A 47 -9.70 2.96 -10.11
CA ALA A 47 -8.85 2.08 -9.31
C ALA A 47 -9.65 0.99 -8.60
N GLN A 48 -9.13 -0.24 -8.62
CA GLN A 48 -9.65 -1.38 -7.86
C GLN A 48 -8.53 -1.94 -6.98
N GLY A 49 -8.30 -1.28 -5.83
CA GLY A 49 -7.28 -1.64 -4.85
C GLY A 49 -5.94 -0.92 -5.03
N VAL A 50 -5.02 -1.18 -4.11
CA VAL A 50 -3.68 -0.56 -4.08
C VAL A 50 -2.62 -1.65 -4.00
N TYR A 51 -1.56 -1.53 -4.80
CA TYR A 51 -0.41 -2.42 -4.64
C TYR A 51 0.50 -1.91 -3.52
N VAL A 52 0.70 -2.72 -2.49
CA VAL A 52 1.44 -2.37 -1.26
C VAL A 52 2.84 -1.78 -1.52
N ASN A 53 3.52 -2.23 -2.57
CA ASN A 53 4.87 -1.76 -2.92
C ASN A 53 4.88 -0.38 -3.63
N PHE A 54 3.73 0.15 -4.02
CA PHE A 54 3.61 1.49 -4.63
C PHE A 54 3.00 2.54 -3.69
N ILE A 55 2.85 2.20 -2.41
CA ILE A 55 2.46 3.14 -1.38
C ILE A 55 3.68 3.98 -1.00
N SER A 56 3.72 5.21 -1.49
CA SER A 56 4.79 6.18 -1.25
C SER A 56 4.64 6.93 0.08
N ASP A 57 3.43 6.96 0.65
CA ASP A 57 3.14 7.57 1.94
C ASP A 57 2.77 6.46 2.93
N MET A 58 3.66 6.18 3.90
CA MET A 58 3.52 5.12 4.90
C MET A 58 2.50 5.47 5.99
N GLY A 59 1.38 6.09 5.62
CA GLY A 59 0.25 6.23 6.53
C GLY A 59 -0.26 4.84 6.92
N GLU A 60 -0.35 4.57 8.23
CA GLU A 60 -0.70 3.26 8.78
C GLU A 60 -2.00 2.67 8.23
N ASP A 61 -2.93 3.53 7.80
CA ASP A 61 -4.23 3.12 7.25
C ASP A 61 -4.15 2.63 5.80
N ARG A 62 -3.15 3.08 5.02
CA ARG A 62 -3.02 2.71 3.60
C ARG A 62 -2.53 1.28 3.39
N ALA A 63 -1.78 0.73 4.34
CA ALA A 63 -1.33 -0.66 4.25
C ALA A 63 -2.51 -1.63 4.24
N LYS A 64 -3.60 -1.32 4.97
CA LYS A 64 -4.83 -2.13 5.00
C LYS A 64 -5.53 -2.19 3.64
N GLU A 65 -5.52 -1.09 2.90
CA GLU A 65 -6.15 -0.98 1.58
C GLU A 65 -5.54 -1.91 0.53
N ALA A 66 -4.31 -2.40 0.77
CA ALA A 66 -3.62 -3.30 -0.14
C ALA A 66 -3.93 -4.79 0.08
N TYR A 67 -4.69 -5.12 1.12
CA TYR A 67 -5.06 -6.49 1.46
C TYR A 67 -6.58 -6.63 1.51
N THR A 68 -7.09 -7.81 1.18
CA THR A 68 -8.48 -8.16 1.52
C THR A 68 -8.61 -8.30 3.04
N VAL A 69 -9.82 -8.14 3.57
CA VAL A 69 -10.10 -8.31 5.01
C VAL A 69 -9.63 -9.68 5.52
N GLU A 70 -9.86 -10.74 4.74
CA GLU A 70 -9.44 -12.11 5.08
C GLU A 70 -7.92 -12.23 5.18
N VAL A 71 -7.19 -11.72 4.18
CA VAL A 71 -5.72 -11.76 4.17
C VAL A 71 -5.15 -10.88 5.29
N TRP A 72 -5.73 -9.69 5.52
CA TRP A 72 -5.32 -8.80 6.59
C TRP A 72 -5.40 -9.47 7.96
N ASN A 73 -6.53 -10.10 8.28
CA ASN A 73 -6.73 -10.77 9.56
C ASN A 73 -5.70 -11.90 9.77
N ARG A 74 -5.46 -12.71 8.74
CA ARG A 74 -4.45 -13.77 8.79
C ARG A 74 -3.03 -13.21 8.98
N LEU A 75 -2.71 -12.07 8.38
CA LEU A 75 -1.42 -11.42 8.57
C LEU A 75 -1.26 -10.84 9.99
N VAL A 76 -2.33 -10.31 10.58
CA VAL A 76 -2.35 -9.88 11.99
C VAL A 76 -2.10 -11.08 12.91
N GLU A 77 -2.72 -12.23 12.68
CA GLU A 77 -2.46 -13.46 13.46
C GLU A 77 -0.99 -13.89 13.39
N VAL A 78 -0.40 -13.82 12.19
CA VAL A 78 1.03 -14.11 11.99
C VAL A 78 1.89 -13.10 12.74
N LYS A 79 1.56 -11.80 12.68
CA LYS A 79 2.28 -10.74 13.40
C LYS A 79 2.20 -10.94 14.92
N ASN A 80 1.02 -11.28 15.46
CA ASN A 80 0.85 -11.59 16.88
C ASN A 80 1.73 -12.76 17.33
N LYS A 81 1.84 -13.79 16.50
CA LYS A 81 2.65 -14.99 16.83
C LYS A 81 4.15 -14.72 16.81
N TRP A 82 4.63 -13.92 15.86
CA TRP A 82 6.07 -13.83 15.56
C TRP A 82 6.71 -12.46 15.86
N ASP A 83 5.93 -11.39 15.93
CA ASP A 83 6.38 -10.04 16.25
C ASP A 83 5.33 -9.27 17.10
N PRO A 84 4.95 -9.78 18.29
CA PRO A 84 3.91 -9.18 19.14
C PRO A 84 4.29 -7.77 19.64
N ASN A 85 5.59 -7.49 19.76
CA ASN A 85 6.09 -6.19 20.18
C ASN A 85 6.26 -5.19 19.02
N ASN A 86 5.91 -5.60 17.79
CA ASN A 86 6.03 -4.80 16.59
C ASN A 86 7.44 -4.23 16.37
N LEU A 87 8.47 -5.04 16.62
CA LEU A 87 9.87 -4.69 16.44
C LEU A 87 10.15 -4.34 14.98
N PHE A 88 9.62 -5.13 14.04
CA PHE A 88 9.80 -4.93 12.61
C PHE A 88 8.69 -4.04 12.04
N ARG A 89 8.85 -2.73 12.19
CA ARG A 89 7.83 -1.72 11.85
C ARG A 89 8.23 -0.70 10.77
N MET A 90 9.47 -0.77 10.25
CA MET A 90 9.94 0.08 9.16
C MET A 90 9.56 -0.53 7.80
N ASN A 91 8.27 -0.74 7.59
CA ASN A 91 7.67 -1.33 6.40
C ASN A 91 6.19 -0.90 6.28
N GLN A 92 5.46 -1.41 5.29
CA GLN A 92 3.99 -1.26 5.21
C GLN A 92 3.36 -2.09 6.35
N ASN A 93 3.38 -1.49 7.53
CA ASN A 93 3.34 -2.25 8.77
C ASN A 93 1.95 -2.77 9.11
N ILE A 94 1.93 -4.01 9.57
CA ILE A 94 0.75 -4.66 10.13
C ILE A 94 0.92 -4.65 11.64
N LYS A 95 0.03 -3.96 12.34
CA LYS A 95 0.08 -3.89 13.80
C LYS A 95 -0.43 -5.19 14.41
N PRO A 96 0.27 -5.75 15.41
CA PRO A 96 -0.29 -6.79 16.23
C PRO A 96 -1.48 -6.24 17.02
N THR A 97 -2.42 -7.12 17.38
CA THR A 97 -3.47 -6.79 18.34
C THR A 97 -2.93 -7.04 19.75
N PRO A 98 -3.19 -6.12 20.71
CA PRO A 98 -2.89 -6.34 22.12
C PRO A 98 -3.51 -7.63 22.68
#